data_AF-A0A1H4HB31-F1
#
_entry.id   AF-A0A1H4HB31-F1
#
_cell.length_a   1.000
_cell.length_b   1.000
_cell.length_c   1.000
_cell.angle_alpha   90.00
_cell.angle_beta   90.00
_cell.angle_gamma   90.00
#
_symmetry.space_group_name_H-M   'P 1'
#
loop_
_entity.id
_entity.type
_entity.pdbx_description
1 polymer ?
#
loop_
_entity_poly.entity_id
_entity_poly.type
_entity_poly.pdbx_seq_one_letter_code
_entity_poly.pdbx_strand_id
1 'polypeptide(L)'
;MLIQGVSFRHAVELLRDGASSLVAENPVKQNTVPKLETPVTTGAADQAMLRQVIEYYHQTLKQEPEVQEYLAKRGLDDAELINHFKLGYANRTLGLRLPQKNRKAGNQIREQLQRIGLYRDTGRKHFNGSLVIPVMDENGVIREVYGRKLLDNLRKGTPKHTYLPGPHEGVFNVAGLANIEEVILCESLIDALTFWRWGFRHVTTSYGINGFTDELLHAFIDHKIKRVLIAYDRDEAGNKAAAEW
;
A
#
# COMPACT_ATOMS: atom_id res chain seq x y z
N MET A 1 -20.29 19.31 16.54
CA MET A 1 -19.20 19.16 15.54
C MET A 1 -18.76 20.49 14.89
N LEU A 2 -19.22 21.65 15.37
CA LEU A 2 -18.91 22.98 14.81
C LEU A 2 -17.85 23.78 15.60
N ILE A 3 -17.24 23.19 16.63
CA ILE A 3 -16.44 23.95 17.62
C ILE A 3 -15.04 24.31 17.08
N GLN A 4 -14.50 23.54 16.13
CA GLN A 4 -13.16 23.78 15.57
C GLN A 4 -13.10 23.81 14.04
N GLY A 5 -14.24 23.85 13.33
CA GLY A 5 -14.28 23.92 11.87
C GLY A 5 -13.65 22.71 11.15
N VAL A 6 -13.69 21.52 11.75
CA VAL A 6 -13.13 20.27 11.20
C VAL A 6 -14.22 19.24 10.91
N SER A 7 -14.00 18.39 9.89
CA SER A 7 -14.94 17.31 9.54
C SER A 7 -15.05 16.25 10.65
N PHE A 8 -16.12 15.44 10.64
CA PHE A 8 -16.33 14.33 11.60
C PHE A 8 -15.10 13.45 11.78
N ARG A 9 -14.56 12.94 10.66
CA ARG A 9 -13.40 12.06 10.68
C ARG A 9 -12.15 12.74 11.25
N HIS A 10 -11.96 14.03 10.96
CA HIS A 10 -10.83 14.78 11.52
C HIS A 10 -10.99 14.98 13.05
N ALA A 11 -12.21 15.23 13.53
CA ALA A 11 -12.46 15.28 14.98
C ALA A 11 -12.19 13.94 15.67
N VAL A 12 -12.55 12.81 15.04
CA VAL A 12 -12.25 11.47 15.56
C VAL A 12 -10.73 11.24 15.66
N GLU A 13 -9.96 11.60 14.63
CA GLU A 13 -8.49 11.48 14.68
C GLU A 13 -7.87 12.34 15.79
N LEU A 14 -8.40 13.55 16.03
CA LEU A 14 -7.90 14.41 17.13
C LEU A 14 -8.15 13.79 18.50
N LEU A 15 -9.33 13.18 18.70
CA LEU A 15 -9.63 12.46 19.93
C LEU A 15 -8.74 11.23 20.12
N ARG A 16 -8.48 10.49 19.03
CA ARG A 16 -7.60 9.31 19.04
C ARG A 16 -6.16 9.66 19.41
N ASP A 17 -5.66 10.80 18.94
CA ASP A 17 -4.32 11.33 19.27
C ASP A 17 -4.27 12.03 20.65
N GLY A 18 -5.34 11.93 21.47
CA GLY A 18 -5.35 12.43 22.85
C GLY A 18 -5.54 13.94 23.00
N ALA A 19 -6.03 14.65 21.97
CA ALA A 19 -6.31 16.08 22.06
C ALA A 19 -7.44 16.35 23.08
N SER A 20 -7.05 16.70 24.31
CA SER A 20 -7.97 16.87 25.46
C SER A 20 -8.80 18.16 25.43
N SER A 21 -8.57 19.09 24.50
CA SER A 21 -9.32 20.36 24.40
C SER A 21 -10.05 20.49 23.06
N LEU A 22 -11.20 19.80 22.95
CA LEU A 22 -12.19 20.11 21.90
C LEU A 22 -13.07 21.32 22.23
N VAL A 23 -12.91 21.90 23.43
CA VAL A 23 -13.64 23.10 23.84
C VAL A 23 -12.90 24.32 23.28
N ALA A 24 -13.35 24.84 22.14
CA ALA A 24 -12.95 26.17 21.70
C ALA A 24 -13.93 27.18 22.31
N GLU A 25 -13.42 28.23 22.96
CA GLU A 25 -14.22 29.31 23.53
C GLU A 25 -15.00 30.10 22.45
N ASN A 26 -14.54 30.04 21.19
CA ASN A 26 -15.22 30.67 20.05
C ASN A 26 -15.24 29.72 18.83
N PRO A 27 -16.41 29.42 18.24
CA PRO A 27 -16.50 28.54 17.08
C PRO A 27 -15.88 29.22 15.84
N VAL A 28 -14.81 28.61 15.31
CA VAL A 28 -14.15 29.09 14.10
C VAL A 28 -14.74 28.38 12.87
N LYS A 29 -15.15 29.16 11.85
CA LYS A 29 -15.78 28.65 10.62
C LYS A 29 -14.86 27.72 9.83
N GLN A 30 -13.55 27.97 9.82
CA GLN A 30 -12.50 27.12 9.25
C GLN A 30 -11.20 27.28 10.05
N ASN A 31 -10.57 26.17 10.43
CA ASN A 31 -9.27 26.19 11.11
C ASN A 31 -8.13 25.90 10.13
N THR A 32 -7.05 26.68 10.20
CA THR A 32 -5.93 26.64 9.24
C THR A 32 -4.60 26.16 9.84
N VAL A 33 -4.58 25.85 11.15
CA VAL A 33 -3.41 25.29 11.85
C VAL A 33 -3.48 23.76 11.81
N PRO A 34 -2.41 23.05 11.40
CA PRO A 34 -2.35 21.59 11.50
C PRO A 34 -2.48 21.16 12.96
N LYS A 35 -3.40 20.23 13.24
CA LYS A 35 -3.65 19.72 14.60
C LYS A 35 -3.23 18.27 14.80
N LEU A 36 -2.99 17.57 13.69
CA LEU A 36 -2.46 16.22 13.68
C LEU A 36 -1.01 16.29 13.22
N GLU A 37 -0.16 15.46 13.82
CA GLU A 37 1.23 15.33 13.39
C GLU A 37 1.30 14.82 11.95
N THR A 38 2.11 15.52 11.13
CA THR A 38 2.31 15.15 9.74
C THR A 38 3.27 13.96 9.66
N PRO A 39 2.87 12.82 9.06
CA PRO A 39 3.70 11.61 9.04
C PRO A 39 4.87 11.70 8.05
N VAL A 40 5.02 12.82 7.32
CA VAL A 40 6.04 13.01 6.29
C VAL A 40 6.87 14.26 6.55
N THR A 41 8.16 14.17 6.28
CA THR A 41 9.11 15.28 6.41
C THR A 41 9.17 16.10 5.12
N THR A 42 9.04 17.42 5.23
CA THR A 42 9.15 18.32 4.07
C THR A 42 10.60 18.33 3.56
N GLY A 43 10.81 18.21 2.25
CA GLY A 43 12.15 18.29 1.63
C GLY A 43 12.96 16.99 1.71
N ALA A 44 12.39 15.89 2.20
CA ALA A 44 13.01 14.58 2.12
C ALA A 44 13.13 14.10 0.67
N ALA A 45 14.07 13.20 0.38
CA ALA A 45 14.12 12.51 -0.92
C ALA A 45 12.88 11.62 -1.12
N ASP A 46 12.53 11.34 -2.37
CA ASP A 46 11.29 10.61 -2.72
C ASP A 46 11.17 9.25 -2.05
N GLN A 47 12.24 8.45 -2.10
CA GLN A 47 12.26 7.14 -1.44
C GLN A 47 12.11 7.27 0.08
N ALA A 48 12.64 8.33 0.70
CA ALA A 48 12.44 8.57 2.12
C ALA A 48 10.99 8.96 2.43
N MET A 49 10.36 9.82 1.61
CA MET A 49 8.95 10.17 1.77
C MET A 49 8.02 8.98 1.51
N LEU A 50 8.33 8.14 0.52
CA LEU A 50 7.59 6.91 0.24
C LEU A 50 7.65 5.95 1.44
N ARG A 51 8.83 5.71 2.01
CA ARG A 51 9.00 4.92 3.24
C ARG A 51 8.20 5.46 4.42
N GLN A 52 8.20 6.78 4.62
CA GLN A 52 7.40 7.42 5.69
C GLN A 52 5.90 7.17 5.51
N VAL A 53 5.39 7.24 4.28
CA VAL A 53 3.98 6.94 4.01
C VAL A 53 3.67 5.45 4.18
N ILE A 54 4.56 4.55 3.77
CA ILE A 54 4.39 3.11 3.98
C ILE A 54 4.39 2.77 5.48
N GLU A 55 5.31 3.34 6.26
CA GLU A 55 5.33 3.14 7.72
C GLU A 55 4.06 3.67 8.37
N TYR A 56 3.59 4.85 7.94
CA TYR A 56 2.30 5.38 8.39
C TYR A 56 1.14 4.43 8.06
N TYR A 57 1.09 3.87 6.83
CA TYR A 57 0.09 2.88 6.48
C TYR A 57 0.21 1.58 7.28
N HIS A 58 1.43 1.17 7.62
CA HIS A 58 1.68 0.00 8.45
C HIS A 58 1.13 0.20 9.87
N GLN A 59 1.30 1.40 10.44
CA GLN A 59 0.75 1.77 11.74
C GLN A 59 -0.78 1.81 11.71
N THR A 60 -1.39 2.42 10.68
CA THR A 60 -2.86 2.43 10.56
C THR A 60 -3.41 1.02 10.37
N LEU A 61 -2.72 0.11 9.68
CA LEU A 61 -3.17 -1.28 9.57
C LEU A 61 -3.29 -1.94 10.94
N LYS A 62 -2.30 -1.76 11.82
CA LYS A 62 -2.27 -2.34 13.17
C LYS A 62 -3.37 -1.81 14.10
N GLN A 63 -3.94 -0.65 13.78
CA GLN A 63 -4.91 0.03 14.65
C GLN A 63 -6.37 -0.05 14.16
N GLU A 64 -6.60 -0.45 12.90
CA GLU A 64 -7.92 -0.36 12.27
C GLU A 64 -8.63 -1.72 12.23
N PRO A 65 -9.74 -1.93 12.96
CA PRO A 65 -10.44 -3.21 13.00
C PRO A 65 -10.94 -3.70 11.64
N GLU A 66 -11.38 -2.78 10.77
CA GLU A 66 -11.91 -3.11 9.43
C GLU A 66 -10.90 -3.92 8.58
N VAL A 67 -9.62 -3.53 8.60
CA VAL A 67 -8.59 -4.24 7.84
C VAL A 67 -8.14 -5.52 8.56
N GLN A 68 -8.16 -5.55 9.88
CA GLN A 68 -7.87 -6.76 10.66
C GLN A 68 -8.90 -7.86 10.38
N GLU A 69 -10.19 -7.53 10.40
CA GLU A 69 -11.27 -8.47 10.04
C GLU A 69 -11.13 -8.96 8.60
N TYR A 70 -10.73 -8.07 7.69
CA TYR A 70 -10.50 -8.42 6.30
C TYR A 70 -9.33 -9.40 6.11
N LEU A 71 -8.22 -9.17 6.82
CA LEU A 71 -7.07 -10.07 6.81
C LEU A 71 -7.45 -11.43 7.41
N ALA A 72 -8.15 -11.45 8.55
CA ALA A 72 -8.61 -12.69 9.19
C ALA A 72 -9.53 -13.51 8.29
N LYS A 73 -10.48 -12.86 7.61
CA LYS A 73 -11.36 -13.52 6.60
C LYS A 73 -10.57 -14.14 5.45
N ARG A 74 -9.38 -13.65 5.15
CA ARG A 74 -8.46 -14.21 4.14
C ARG A 74 -7.42 -15.17 4.71
N GLY A 75 -7.35 -15.32 6.04
CA GLY A 75 -6.27 -16.05 6.72
C GLY A 75 -4.91 -15.35 6.64
N LEU A 76 -4.86 -14.04 6.42
CA LEU A 76 -3.64 -13.22 6.29
C LEU A 76 -3.36 -12.35 7.54
N ASP A 77 -3.99 -12.65 8.67
CA ASP A 77 -3.88 -11.93 9.95
C ASP A 77 -2.64 -12.31 10.78
N ASP A 78 -1.68 -13.00 10.16
CA ASP A 78 -0.45 -13.41 10.81
C ASP A 78 0.54 -12.25 11.03
N ALA A 79 1.01 -12.12 12.27
CA ALA A 79 1.91 -11.03 12.65
C ALA A 79 3.28 -11.11 11.98
N GLU A 80 3.81 -12.32 11.70
CA GLU A 80 5.07 -12.48 10.97
C GLU A 80 4.92 -11.93 9.56
N LEU A 81 3.87 -12.36 8.85
CA LEU A 81 3.54 -11.92 7.50
C LEU A 81 3.34 -10.39 7.43
N ILE A 82 2.53 -9.83 8.34
CA ILE A 82 2.23 -8.39 8.38
C ILE A 82 3.51 -7.57 8.58
N ASN A 83 4.38 -7.99 9.51
CA ASN A 83 5.60 -7.25 9.83
C ASN A 83 6.70 -7.46 8.79
N HIS A 84 6.84 -8.67 8.25
CA HIS A 84 7.85 -9.02 7.26
C HIS A 84 7.66 -8.22 5.97
N PHE A 85 6.45 -8.22 5.41
CA PHE A 85 6.14 -7.50 4.17
C PHE A 85 5.69 -6.05 4.38
N LYS A 86 5.71 -5.56 5.63
CA LYS A 86 5.27 -4.19 5.99
C LYS A 86 3.88 -3.87 5.44
N LEU A 87 2.93 -4.79 5.61
CA LEU A 87 1.56 -4.59 5.14
C LEU A 87 0.97 -3.34 5.78
N GLY A 88 0.32 -2.51 4.96
CA GLY A 88 -0.28 -1.26 5.41
C GLY A 88 -1.75 -1.10 5.02
N TYR A 89 -2.43 -0.12 5.61
CA TYR A 89 -3.81 0.22 5.27
C TYR A 89 -3.95 1.71 5.01
N ALA A 90 -4.26 2.08 3.78
CA ALA A 90 -4.54 3.46 3.42
C ALA A 90 -5.95 3.88 3.91
N ASN A 91 -6.13 4.01 5.23
CA ASN A 91 -7.40 4.28 5.94
C ASN A 91 -8.03 5.66 5.67
N ARG A 92 -7.54 6.38 4.65
CA ARG A 92 -8.03 7.69 4.17
C ARG A 92 -7.61 8.88 5.03
N THR A 93 -6.86 8.68 6.11
CA THR A 93 -6.52 9.73 7.08
C THR A 93 -5.22 10.49 6.77
N LEU A 94 -4.33 9.97 5.91
CA LEU A 94 -3.07 10.64 5.49
C LEU A 94 -3.26 12.13 5.17
N GLY A 95 -4.22 12.44 4.30
CA GLY A 95 -4.46 13.81 3.85
C GLY A 95 -5.05 14.76 4.92
N LEU A 96 -5.56 14.24 6.05
CA LEU A 96 -5.97 15.03 7.21
C LEU A 96 -4.76 15.50 8.03
N ARG A 97 -3.67 14.74 7.96
CA ARG A 97 -2.41 14.99 8.68
C ARG A 97 -1.43 15.89 7.90
N LEU A 98 -1.68 16.10 6.60
CA LEU A 98 -0.86 17.00 5.78
C LEU A 98 -1.28 18.46 5.97
N PRO A 99 -0.35 19.43 5.91
CA PRO A 99 -0.70 20.84 5.83
C PRO A 99 -1.66 21.13 4.67
N GLN A 100 -2.45 22.20 4.84
CA GLN A 100 -3.42 22.61 3.81
C GLN A 100 -2.71 22.93 2.49
N LYS A 101 -3.35 22.59 1.36
CA LYS A 101 -2.78 22.74 0.02
C LYS A 101 -2.41 24.19 -0.33
N ASN A 102 -3.13 25.17 0.21
CA ASN A 102 -2.86 26.60 0.00
C ASN A 102 -1.63 27.12 0.78
N ARG A 103 -0.97 26.28 1.59
CA ARG A 103 0.30 26.60 2.25
C ARG A 103 1.46 26.06 1.42
N LYS A 104 2.59 26.79 1.37
CA LYS A 104 3.80 26.39 0.61
C LYS A 104 4.21 24.94 0.90
N ALA A 105 4.37 24.59 2.18
CA ALA A 105 4.74 23.23 2.60
C ALA A 105 3.69 22.19 2.19
N GLY A 106 2.40 22.51 2.34
CA GLY A 106 1.31 21.60 1.96
C GLY A 106 1.20 21.38 0.45
N ASN A 107 1.53 22.39 -0.36
CA ASN A 107 1.61 22.25 -1.81
C ASN A 107 2.81 21.39 -2.21
N GLN A 108 4.00 21.70 -1.68
CA GLN A 108 5.25 20.99 -1.98
C GLN A 108 5.15 19.49 -1.64
N ILE A 109 4.61 19.15 -0.46
CA ILE A 109 4.40 17.75 -0.07
C ILE A 109 3.45 17.06 -1.07
N ARG A 110 2.37 17.72 -1.49
CA ARG A 110 1.40 17.11 -2.42
C ARG A 110 1.97 16.93 -3.82
N GLU A 111 2.76 17.88 -4.31
CA GLU A 111 3.49 17.76 -5.58
C GLU A 111 4.47 16.58 -5.53
N GLN A 112 5.20 16.43 -4.42
CA GLN A 112 6.09 15.30 -4.22
C GLN A 112 5.33 13.96 -4.15
N LEU A 113 4.25 13.88 -3.37
CA LEU A 113 3.41 12.68 -3.30
C LEU A 113 2.75 12.33 -4.65
N GLN A 114 2.46 13.33 -5.48
CA GLN A 114 1.96 13.12 -6.83
C GLN A 114 3.04 12.54 -7.75
N ARG A 115 4.26 13.09 -7.69
CA ARG A 115 5.43 12.59 -8.44
C ARG A 115 5.82 11.17 -8.05
N ILE A 116 5.71 10.81 -6.77
CA ILE A 116 5.90 9.44 -6.26
C ILE A 116 4.75 8.50 -6.69
N GLY A 117 3.59 9.04 -7.09
CA GLY A 117 2.43 8.25 -7.50
C GLY A 117 1.43 7.92 -6.38
N LEU A 118 1.68 8.38 -5.15
CA LEU A 118 0.77 8.22 -4.01
C LEU A 118 -0.45 9.15 -4.06
N TYR A 119 -0.37 10.22 -4.84
CA TYR A 119 -1.47 11.12 -5.18
C TYR A 119 -1.70 11.14 -6.70
N ARG A 120 -2.96 11.23 -7.10
CA ARG A 120 -3.35 11.43 -8.51
C ARG A 120 -3.43 12.92 -8.82
N ASP A 121 -3.40 13.29 -10.10
CA ASP A 121 -3.56 14.67 -10.57
C ASP A 121 -4.87 15.32 -10.07
N THR A 122 -5.92 14.50 -9.88
CA THR A 122 -7.20 14.91 -9.28
C THR A 122 -7.10 15.32 -7.80
N GLY A 123 -5.93 15.17 -7.16
CA GLY A 123 -5.71 15.40 -5.74
C GLY A 123 -6.19 14.27 -4.82
N ARG A 124 -6.72 13.17 -5.39
CA ARG A 124 -7.12 11.98 -4.65
C ARG A 124 -5.91 11.11 -4.32
N LYS A 125 -5.89 10.53 -3.13
CA LYS A 125 -4.87 9.53 -2.75
C LYS A 125 -5.05 8.28 -3.60
N HIS A 126 -3.94 7.73 -4.09
CA HIS A 126 -3.93 6.65 -5.07
C HIS A 126 -4.51 5.35 -4.50
N PHE A 127 -4.05 4.94 -3.31
CA PHE A 127 -4.45 3.70 -2.63
C PHE A 127 -5.62 3.86 -1.66
N ASN A 128 -6.38 4.94 -1.74
CA ASN A 128 -7.39 5.32 -0.74
C ASN A 128 -8.38 4.17 -0.42
N GLY A 129 -8.34 3.63 0.80
CA GLY A 129 -9.19 2.51 1.24
C GLY A 129 -8.74 1.13 0.77
N SER A 130 -7.45 0.95 0.52
CA SER A 130 -6.86 -0.33 0.13
C SER A 130 -5.93 -0.86 1.21
N LEU A 131 -5.86 -2.19 1.35
CA LEU A 131 -4.68 -2.89 1.85
C LEU A 131 -3.51 -2.53 0.93
N VAL A 132 -2.36 -2.22 1.50
CA VAL A 132 -1.14 -1.79 0.81
C VAL A 132 -0.05 -2.82 1.05
N ILE A 133 0.61 -3.25 -0.02
CA ILE A 133 1.70 -4.22 0.02
C ILE A 133 2.89 -3.60 -0.75
N PRO A 134 3.94 -3.13 -0.06
CA PRO A 134 5.15 -2.63 -0.72
C PRO A 134 6.01 -3.80 -1.25
N VAL A 135 6.61 -3.61 -2.42
CA VAL A 135 7.70 -4.45 -2.92
C VAL A 135 9.01 -3.75 -2.56
N MET A 136 9.78 -4.37 -1.67
CA MET A 136 11.04 -3.84 -1.17
C MET A 136 12.19 -4.74 -1.59
N ASP A 137 13.30 -4.14 -2.02
CA ASP A 137 14.55 -4.88 -2.17
C ASP A 137 15.24 -5.09 -0.81
N GLU A 138 16.37 -5.79 -0.83
CA GLU A 138 17.15 -6.14 0.37
C GLU A 138 17.67 -4.92 1.12
N ASN A 139 17.79 -3.76 0.45
CA ASN A 139 18.21 -2.49 1.06
C ASN A 139 17.02 -1.66 1.58
N GLY A 140 15.78 -2.18 1.49
CA GLY A 140 14.57 -1.49 1.88
C GLY A 140 14.20 -0.34 0.92
N VAL A 141 14.69 -0.34 -0.32
CA VAL A 141 14.20 0.55 -1.37
C VAL A 141 12.86 0.01 -1.85
N ILE A 142 11.84 0.87 -1.88
CA ILE A 142 10.51 0.48 -2.34
C ILE A 142 10.48 0.65 -3.86
N ARG A 143 10.34 -0.46 -4.58
CA ARG A 143 10.30 -0.49 -6.05
C ARG A 143 8.89 -0.37 -6.59
N GLU A 144 7.93 -0.99 -5.91
CA GLU A 144 6.52 -0.99 -6.31
C GLU A 144 5.63 -0.97 -5.06
N VAL A 145 4.38 -0.52 -5.22
CA VAL A 145 3.37 -0.58 -4.17
C VAL A 145 2.06 -1.08 -4.77
N TYR A 146 1.61 -2.22 -4.26
CA TYR A 146 0.32 -2.78 -4.61
C TYR A 146 -0.77 -2.36 -3.62
N GLY A 147 -1.96 -2.13 -4.13
CA GLY A 147 -3.16 -1.76 -3.39
C GLY A 147 -4.35 -2.64 -3.73
N ARG A 148 -4.90 -3.32 -2.74
CA ARG A 148 -6.11 -4.15 -2.85
C ARG A 148 -7.28 -3.53 -2.09
N LYS A 149 -8.41 -3.31 -2.75
CA LYS A 149 -9.64 -2.86 -2.08
C LYS A 149 -10.18 -3.92 -1.11
N LEU A 150 -10.63 -3.45 0.04
CA LEU A 150 -11.23 -4.30 1.08
C LEU A 150 -12.64 -4.75 0.69
N LEU A 151 -13.41 -3.84 0.09
CA LEU A 151 -14.82 -4.04 -0.21
C LEU A 151 -15.04 -4.41 -1.68
N ASP A 152 -16.11 -5.16 -1.94
CA ASP A 152 -16.55 -5.54 -3.28
C ASP A 152 -17.59 -4.58 -3.87
N ASN A 153 -18.33 -3.85 -3.02
CA ASN A 153 -19.36 -2.89 -3.43
C ASN A 153 -18.76 -1.52 -3.84
N LEU A 154 -17.79 -1.56 -4.74
CA LEU A 154 -17.09 -0.37 -5.20
C LEU A 154 -17.93 0.42 -6.21
N ARG A 155 -17.67 1.73 -6.32
CA ARG A 155 -18.24 2.54 -7.41
C ARG A 155 -17.80 1.96 -8.75
N LYS A 156 -18.71 1.92 -9.72
CA LYS A 156 -18.43 1.44 -11.08
C LYS A 156 -17.14 2.06 -11.63
N GLY A 157 -16.25 1.22 -12.16
CA GLY A 157 -14.95 1.63 -12.68
C GLY A 157 -13.84 1.83 -11.64
N THR A 158 -14.11 1.59 -10.34
CA THR A 158 -13.04 1.54 -9.33
C THR A 158 -12.30 0.22 -9.45
N PRO A 159 -11.00 0.21 -9.75
CA PRO A 159 -10.26 -1.03 -9.85
C PRO A 159 -10.06 -1.65 -8.46
N LYS A 160 -10.16 -2.98 -8.38
CA LYS A 160 -10.00 -3.75 -7.13
C LYS A 160 -8.52 -3.94 -6.77
N HIS A 161 -7.66 -3.98 -7.78
CA HIS A 161 -6.19 -4.04 -7.72
C HIS A 161 -5.62 -2.74 -8.29
N THR A 162 -4.53 -2.24 -7.73
CA THR A 162 -3.91 -1.01 -8.20
C THR A 162 -2.42 -1.06 -7.86
N TYR A 163 -1.56 -0.63 -8.76
CA TYR A 163 -0.11 -0.50 -8.55
C TYR A 163 0.29 0.98 -8.59
N LEU A 164 1.55 1.31 -8.34
CA LEU A 164 2.03 2.66 -8.62
C LEU A 164 1.82 2.98 -10.11
N PRO A 165 1.59 4.25 -10.46
CA PRO A 165 1.60 4.67 -11.85
C PRO A 165 2.99 4.45 -12.46
N GLY A 166 3.05 3.73 -13.58
CA GLY A 166 4.30 3.45 -14.28
C GLY A 166 4.42 1.98 -14.68
N PRO A 167 5.57 1.59 -15.26
CA PRO A 167 5.92 0.17 -15.40
C PRO A 167 6.10 -0.48 -14.01
N HIS A 168 5.86 -1.78 -13.93
CA HIS A 168 6.14 -2.54 -12.72
C HIS A 168 7.65 -2.66 -12.50
N GLU A 169 8.08 -2.47 -11.25
CA GLU A 169 9.48 -2.55 -10.85
C GLU A 169 9.66 -3.42 -9.59
N GLY A 170 10.84 -4.02 -9.47
CA GLY A 170 11.21 -4.88 -8.37
C GLY A 170 10.69 -6.31 -8.52
N VAL A 171 11.18 -7.18 -7.65
CA VAL A 171 10.76 -8.57 -7.54
C VAL A 171 10.20 -8.79 -6.13
N PHE A 172 8.96 -9.24 -6.05
CA PHE A 172 8.36 -9.55 -4.76
C PHE A 172 9.03 -10.77 -4.13
N ASN A 173 9.45 -10.66 -2.86
CA ASN A 173 10.00 -11.76 -2.07
C ASN A 173 11.26 -12.40 -2.70
N VAL A 174 12.21 -11.60 -3.20
CA VAL A 174 13.50 -12.08 -3.75
C VAL A 174 14.22 -13.04 -2.80
N ALA A 175 14.20 -12.75 -1.50
CA ALA A 175 14.80 -13.62 -0.50
C ALA A 175 14.23 -15.05 -0.53
N GLY A 176 12.96 -15.21 -0.92
CA GLY A 176 12.31 -16.51 -1.12
C GLY A 176 12.82 -17.29 -2.34
N LEU A 177 13.60 -16.65 -3.22
CA LEU A 177 14.24 -17.26 -4.39
C LEU A 177 15.65 -17.78 -4.08
N ALA A 178 16.21 -17.49 -2.91
CA ALA A 178 17.54 -17.94 -2.54
C ALA A 178 17.58 -19.46 -2.26
N ASN A 179 18.58 -20.15 -2.81
CA ASN A 179 18.86 -21.57 -2.55
C ASN A 179 17.70 -22.53 -2.87
N ILE A 180 16.89 -22.20 -3.87
CA ILE A 180 15.78 -23.03 -4.37
C ILE A 180 15.91 -23.22 -5.89
N GLU A 181 15.25 -24.24 -6.41
CA GLU A 181 15.19 -24.49 -7.86
C GLU A 181 13.75 -24.40 -8.42
N GLU A 182 12.76 -24.25 -7.53
CA GLU A 182 11.35 -24.14 -7.86
C GLU A 182 10.74 -22.90 -7.21
N VAL A 183 10.02 -22.10 -7.98
CA VAL A 183 9.25 -20.94 -7.49
C VAL A 183 7.78 -21.07 -7.84
N ILE A 184 6.91 -20.61 -6.94
CA ILE A 184 5.48 -20.41 -7.24
C ILE A 184 5.29 -18.97 -7.75
N LEU A 185 4.78 -18.83 -8.97
CA LEU A 185 4.48 -17.54 -9.60
C LEU A 185 2.96 -17.29 -9.53
N CYS A 186 2.57 -16.31 -8.74
CA CYS A 186 1.17 -15.91 -8.57
C CYS A 186 0.80 -14.71 -9.44
N GLU A 187 -0.49 -14.55 -9.75
CA GLU A 187 -0.94 -13.40 -10.53
C GLU A 187 -0.77 -12.09 -9.76
N SER A 188 -1.07 -12.06 -8.45
CA SER A 188 -0.93 -10.84 -7.65
C SER A 188 -0.27 -11.06 -6.29
N LEU A 189 0.20 -9.96 -5.68
CA LEU A 189 0.90 -10.02 -4.39
C LEU A 189 0.05 -10.63 -3.28
N ILE A 190 -1.26 -10.39 -3.29
CA ILE A 190 -2.12 -10.93 -2.22
C ILE A 190 -2.31 -12.45 -2.31
N ASP A 191 -2.22 -13.00 -3.52
CA ASP A 191 -2.24 -14.45 -3.73
C ASP A 191 -0.91 -15.06 -3.28
N ALA A 192 0.21 -14.39 -3.62
CA ALA A 192 1.54 -14.77 -3.14
C ALA A 192 1.63 -14.77 -1.60
N LEU A 193 1.06 -13.75 -0.93
CA LEU A 193 0.97 -13.73 0.54
C LEU A 193 0.22 -14.93 1.11
N THR A 194 -0.79 -15.44 0.40
CA THR A 194 -1.55 -16.62 0.83
C THR A 194 -0.64 -17.84 0.83
N PHE A 195 0.09 -18.11 -0.24
CA PHE A 195 1.09 -19.19 -0.28
C PHE A 195 2.13 -19.06 0.82
N TRP A 196 2.70 -17.86 0.98
CA TRP A 196 3.72 -17.59 1.99
C TRP A 196 3.22 -17.89 3.40
N ARG A 197 1.98 -17.45 3.70
CA ARG A 197 1.32 -17.70 4.99
C ARG A 197 1.22 -19.19 5.31
N TRP A 198 0.91 -20.00 4.30
CA TRP A 198 0.73 -21.45 4.41
C TRP A 198 2.03 -22.24 4.27
N GLY A 199 3.19 -21.59 4.40
CA GLY A 199 4.49 -22.23 4.47
C GLY A 199 5.22 -22.35 3.14
N PHE A 200 4.60 -21.96 2.03
CA PHE A 200 5.25 -21.91 0.72
C PHE A 200 6.01 -20.59 0.57
N ARG A 201 7.19 -20.53 1.18
CA ARG A 201 8.00 -19.30 1.26
C ARG A 201 8.71 -18.92 -0.06
N HIS A 202 8.78 -19.86 -1.02
CA HIS A 202 9.37 -19.68 -2.35
C HIS A 202 8.33 -19.19 -3.38
N VAL A 203 7.75 -18.01 -3.11
CA VAL A 203 6.66 -17.45 -3.93
C VAL A 203 6.98 -16.04 -4.39
N THR A 204 6.59 -15.71 -5.63
CA THR A 204 6.65 -14.36 -6.19
C THR A 204 5.40 -14.08 -7.04
N THR A 205 5.39 -12.97 -7.79
CA THR A 205 4.24 -12.56 -8.60
C THR A 205 4.63 -11.90 -9.91
N SER A 206 3.76 -12.04 -10.91
CA SER A 206 3.85 -11.38 -12.23
C SER A 206 3.08 -10.07 -12.32
N TYR A 207 2.69 -9.45 -11.19
CA TYR A 207 1.96 -8.16 -11.16
C TYR A 207 0.66 -8.10 -12.01
N GLY A 208 0.07 -9.25 -12.34
CA GLY A 208 -1.05 -9.44 -13.23
C GLY A 208 -0.70 -10.36 -14.40
N ILE A 209 -1.65 -10.54 -15.32
CA ILE A 209 -1.49 -11.43 -16.48
C ILE A 209 -0.36 -11.03 -17.44
N ASN A 210 -0.06 -9.73 -17.55
CA ASN A 210 0.94 -9.17 -18.48
C ASN A 210 2.06 -8.41 -17.75
N GLY A 211 2.22 -8.64 -16.45
CA GLY A 211 3.12 -7.84 -15.62
C GLY A 211 4.44 -8.53 -15.29
N PHE A 212 4.75 -9.68 -15.89
CA PHE A 212 6.04 -10.31 -15.69
C PHE A 212 7.11 -9.53 -16.43
N THR A 213 8.10 -9.05 -15.70
CA THR A 213 9.09 -8.09 -16.18
C THR A 213 10.41 -8.79 -16.53
N ASP A 214 11.25 -8.11 -17.31
CA ASP A 214 12.63 -8.54 -17.53
C ASP A 214 13.41 -8.66 -16.20
N GLU A 215 13.08 -7.84 -15.19
CA GLU A 215 13.69 -7.92 -13.87
C GLU A 215 13.33 -9.23 -13.14
N LEU A 216 12.08 -9.69 -13.25
CA LEU A 216 11.65 -11.00 -12.74
C LEU A 216 12.38 -12.13 -13.46
N LEU A 217 12.53 -12.05 -14.78
CA LEU A 217 13.27 -13.04 -15.56
C LEU A 217 14.74 -13.12 -15.12
N HIS A 218 15.41 -11.97 -14.99
CA HIS A 218 16.80 -11.93 -14.53
C HIS A 218 16.94 -12.50 -13.12
N ALA A 219 16.02 -12.18 -12.19
CA ALA A 219 16.03 -12.79 -10.87
C ALA A 219 15.91 -14.31 -10.94
N PHE A 220 15.08 -14.87 -11.83
CA PHE A 220 14.98 -16.32 -11.99
C PHE A 220 16.28 -16.93 -12.52
N ILE A 221 16.94 -16.27 -13.47
CA ILE A 221 18.22 -16.69 -14.03
C ILE A 221 19.32 -16.64 -12.97
N ASP A 222 19.44 -15.52 -12.25
CA ASP A 222 20.48 -15.29 -11.24
C ASP A 222 20.36 -16.27 -10.08
N HIS A 223 19.13 -16.58 -9.67
CA HIS A 223 18.83 -17.57 -8.64
C HIS A 223 18.80 -19.02 -9.17
N LYS A 224 19.05 -19.24 -10.46
CA LYS A 224 19.10 -20.56 -11.12
C LYS A 224 17.81 -21.37 -10.94
N ILE A 225 16.67 -20.69 -11.00
CA ILE A 225 15.35 -21.31 -10.96
C ILE A 225 15.20 -22.23 -12.18
N LYS A 226 14.79 -23.47 -11.94
CA LYS A 226 14.61 -24.50 -12.97
C LYS A 226 13.15 -24.83 -13.24
N ARG A 227 12.26 -24.57 -12.27
CA ARG A 227 10.83 -24.86 -12.38
C ARG A 227 10.02 -23.68 -11.86
N VAL A 228 9.01 -23.28 -12.63
CA VAL A 228 8.05 -22.24 -12.25
C VAL A 228 6.67 -22.89 -12.18
N LEU A 229 6.06 -22.88 -11.00
CA LEU A 229 4.68 -23.30 -10.78
C LEU A 229 3.77 -22.09 -10.90
N ILE A 230 2.96 -22.02 -11.95
CA ILE A 230 2.05 -20.89 -12.18
C ILE A 230 0.75 -21.12 -11.41
N ALA A 231 0.43 -20.19 -10.50
CA ALA A 231 -0.76 -20.20 -9.66
C ALA A 231 -1.63 -18.96 -9.96
N TYR A 232 -2.26 -18.96 -11.14
CA TYR A 232 -3.18 -17.89 -11.57
C TYR A 232 -4.64 -18.25 -11.28
N ASP A 233 -5.52 -17.25 -11.37
CA ASP A 233 -6.95 -17.43 -11.18
C ASP A 233 -7.51 -18.46 -12.20
N ARG A 234 -8.44 -19.30 -11.73
CA ARG A 234 -9.10 -20.32 -12.57
C ARG A 234 -10.20 -19.69 -13.42
N ASP A 235 -9.83 -18.76 -14.28
CA ASP A 235 -10.72 -18.11 -15.25
C ASP A 235 -10.08 -18.08 -16.65
N GLU A 236 -10.80 -17.51 -17.62
CA GLU A 236 -10.31 -17.45 -19.01
C GLU A 236 -9.06 -16.59 -19.15
N ALA A 237 -8.93 -15.51 -18.36
CA ALA A 237 -7.78 -14.62 -18.42
C ALA A 237 -6.54 -15.30 -17.82
N GLY A 238 -6.68 -15.92 -16.65
CA GLY A 238 -5.61 -16.68 -16.00
C GLY A 238 -5.14 -17.87 -16.85
N ASN A 239 -6.06 -18.61 -17.48
CA ASN A 239 -5.71 -19.71 -18.38
C ASN A 239 -4.94 -19.25 -19.63
N LYS A 240 -5.35 -18.14 -20.25
CA LYS A 240 -4.64 -17.57 -21.41
C LYS A 240 -3.25 -17.10 -21.01
N ALA A 241 -3.17 -16.33 -19.92
CA ALA A 241 -1.91 -15.82 -19.41
C ALA A 241 -0.93 -16.94 -19.12
N ALA A 242 -1.37 -18.02 -18.44
CA ALA A 242 -0.54 -19.18 -18.13
C ALA A 242 -0.01 -19.93 -19.36
N ALA A 243 -0.67 -19.85 -20.51
CA ALA A 243 -0.26 -20.51 -21.75
C ALA A 243 0.77 -19.71 -22.57
N GLU A 244 1.03 -18.45 -22.20
CA GLU A 244 2.05 -17.60 -22.82
C GLU A 244 3.44 -17.76 -22.16
N TRP A 245 3.54 -18.60 -21.12
CA TRP A 245 4.75 -18.91 -20.34
C TRP A 245 5.46 -20.19 -20.80
#